data_AF-A0A938D1S2-F1
#
_entry.id   AF-A0A938D1S2-F1
#
_cell.length_a   1.000
_cell.length_b   1.000
_cell.length_c   1.000
_cell.angle_alpha   90.00
_cell.angle_beta   90.00
_cell.angle_gamma   90.00
#
_symmetry.space_group_name_H-M   'P 1'
#
loop_
_entity.id
_entity.type
_entity.pdbx_description
1 polymer ?
#
loop_
_entity_poly.entity_id
_entity_poly.type
_entity_poly.pdbx_seq_one_letter_code
_entity_poly.pdbx_strand_id
1 'polypeptide(L)' 'DFAARRGIAFVDLTPSLAEAAQAGLAHGRLVYWRDDTHWNAAGIDVAAAAIAASLPR' A
#
# COMPACT_ATOMS: atom_id res chain seq x y z
N ASP A 1 -13.11 12.08 2.92
CA ASP A 1 -13.09 13.55 2.73
C ASP A 1 -12.45 14.37 3.88
N PHE A 2 -11.87 13.77 4.93
CA PHE A 2 -11.25 14.56 6.01
C PHE A 2 -10.01 15.37 5.57
N ALA A 3 -9.09 14.72 4.84
CA ALA A 3 -7.83 15.30 4.39
C ALA A 3 -8.06 16.39 3.33
N ALA A 4 -8.90 16.10 2.33
CA ALA A 4 -9.26 17.04 1.27
C ALA A 4 -9.86 18.35 1.81
N ARG A 5 -10.81 18.28 2.76
CA ARG A 5 -11.38 19.47 3.42
C ARG A 5 -10.38 20.32 4.20
N ARG A 6 -9.18 19.81 4.47
CA ARG A 6 -8.09 20.51 5.15
C ARG A 6 -6.95 20.88 4.22
N GLY A 7 -7.09 20.64 2.92
CA GLY A 7 -6.02 20.85 1.94
C GLY A 7 -4.80 19.95 2.16
N ILE A 8 -4.97 18.82 2.84
CA ILE A 8 -3.89 17.85 3.06
C ILE A 8 -3.92 16.85 1.91
N ALA A 9 -2.83 16.79 1.14
CA ALA A 9 -2.63 15.77 0.13
C ALA A 9 -2.58 14.38 0.80
N PHE A 10 -3.31 13.42 0.23
CA PHE A 10 -3.41 12.06 0.76
C PHE A 10 -3.38 11.06 -0.38
N VAL A 11 -2.67 9.96 -0.14
CA VAL A 11 -2.60 8.81 -1.05
C VAL A 11 -3.23 7.64 -0.33
N ASP A 12 -4.28 7.07 -0.91
CA ASP A 12 -4.87 5.85 -0.39
C ASP A 12 -4.07 4.64 -0.89
N LEU A 13 -3.32 4.00 0.00
CA LEU A 13 -2.53 2.81 -0.31
C LEU A 13 -3.34 1.52 -0.21
N THR A 14 -4.57 1.58 0.32
CA THR A 14 -5.43 0.40 0.55
C THR A 14 -5.65 -0.40 -0.73
N PRO A 15 -6.01 0.21 -1.88
CA PRO A 15 -6.24 -0.53 -3.11
C PRO A 15 -4.97 -1.26 -3.59
N SER A 16 -3.83 -0.57 -3.64
CA SER A 16 -2.57 -1.16 -4.11
C SER A 16 -2.11 -2.34 -3.23
N LEU A 17 -2.24 -2.22 -1.91
CA LEU A 17 -1.88 -3.30 -0.98
C LEU A 17 -2.86 -4.47 -1.06
N ALA A 18 -4.17 -4.20 -1.20
CA ALA A 18 -5.18 -5.25 -1.32
C ALA A 18 -5.02 -6.06 -2.61
N GLU A 19 -4.78 -5.39 -3.74
CA GLU A 19 -4.51 -6.04 -5.02
C GLU A 19 -3.24 -6.90 -4.97
N ALA A 20 -2.15 -6.38 -4.40
CA ALA A 20 -0.91 -7.13 -4.24
C ALA A 20 -1.08 -8.35 -3.32
N ALA A 21 -1.82 -8.21 -2.21
CA ALA A 21 -2.14 -9.32 -1.32
C ALA A 21 -2.96 -10.40 -2.03
N GLN A 22 -4.00 -10.00 -2.77
CA GLN A 22 -4.86 -10.92 -3.50
C GLN A 22 -4.11 -11.70 -4.59
N ALA A 23 -3.25 -11.02 -5.37
CA ALA A 23 -2.44 -11.66 -6.40
C ALA A 23 -1.35 -12.59 -5.83
N GLY A 24 -0.82 -12.27 -4.65
CA GLY A 24 0.23 -13.04 -3.98
C GLY A 24 -0.27 -14.29 -3.26
N LEU A 25 -1.53 -14.30 -2.82
CA LEU A 25 -2.07 -15.31 -1.90
C LEU A 25 -1.96 -16.75 -2.43
N ALA A 26 -2.32 -16.97 -3.71
CA ALA A 26 -2.25 -18.29 -4.34
C ALA A 26 -0.81 -18.86 -4.42
N HIS A 27 0.19 -17.99 -4.25
CA HIS A 27 1.61 -18.34 -4.33
C HIS A 27 2.32 -18.26 -2.97
N GLY A 28 1.59 -18.07 -1.87
CA GLY A 28 2.17 -17.88 -0.54
C GLY A 28 3.01 -16.60 -0.40
N ARG A 29 2.85 -15.62 -1.30
CA ARG A 29 3.52 -14.33 -1.21
C ARG A 29 2.63 -13.34 -0.47
N LEU A 30 3.05 -12.96 0.74
CA LEU A 30 2.33 -12.01 1.58
C LEU A 30 2.97 -10.62 1.48
N VAL A 31 2.17 -9.57 1.65
CA VAL A 31 2.64 -8.18 1.80
C VAL A 31 2.61 -7.69 3.26
N TYR A 32 1.94 -8.46 4.12
CA TYR A 32 1.97 -8.34 5.58
C TYR A 32 2.76 -9.53 6.15
N TRP A 33 3.26 -9.38 7.37
CA TRP A 33 3.69 -10.55 8.13
C TRP A 33 2.47 -11.43 8.48
N ARG A 34 2.69 -12.74 8.63
CA ARG A 34 1.58 -13.71 8.76
C ARG A 34 0.80 -13.53 10.07
N ASP A 35 1.49 -13.07 11.10
CA ASP A 35 1.07 -13.00 12.49
C ASP A 35 1.17 -11.58 13.07
N ASP A 36 1.38 -10.58 12.21
CA ASP A 36 1.62 -9.20 12.61
C ASP A 36 0.96 -8.23 11.61
N THR A 37 0.54 -7.06 12.11
CA THR A 37 -0.23 -6.08 11.33
C THR A 37 0.62 -5.18 10.44
N HIS A 38 1.95 -5.25 10.54
CA HIS A 38 2.87 -4.45 9.75
C HIS A 38 3.10 -5.08 8.36
N TRP A 39 3.40 -4.20 7.41
CA TRP A 39 3.89 -4.61 6.10
C TRP A 39 5.27 -5.28 6.23
N ASN A 40 5.50 -6.30 5.43
CA ASN A 40 6.84 -6.84 5.21
C ASN A 40 7.56 -6.05 4.10
N ALA A 41 8.76 -6.49 3.70
CA ALA A 41 9.54 -5.82 2.66
C ALA A 41 8.74 -5.65 1.34
N ALA A 42 7.99 -6.68 0.91
CA ALA A 42 7.19 -6.60 -0.30
C ALA A 42 6.02 -5.61 -0.18
N GLY A 43 5.40 -5.50 1.00
CA GLY A 43 4.37 -4.49 1.25
C GLY A 43 4.93 -3.06 1.25
N ILE A 44 6.14 -2.87 1.77
CA ILE A 44 6.86 -1.59 1.69
C ILE A 44 7.14 -1.23 0.22
N ASP A 45 7.60 -2.18 -0.60
CA ASP A 45 7.86 -1.93 -2.03
C ASP A 45 6.60 -1.48 -2.78
N VAL A 46 5.46 -2.14 -2.53
CA VAL A 46 4.16 -1.76 -3.11
C VAL A 46 3.75 -0.36 -2.69
N ALA A 47 3.85 -0.05 -1.39
CA ALA A 47 3.52 1.27 -0.86
C ALA A 47 4.44 2.36 -1.45
N ALA A 48 5.75 2.11 -1.52
CA ALA A 48 6.72 3.04 -2.06
C ALA A 48 6.45 3.35 -3.54
N ALA A 49 6.12 2.34 -4.35
CA ALA A 49 5.76 2.53 -5.75
C ALA A 49 4.51 3.40 -5.93
N ALA A 50 3.46 3.15 -5.14
CA ALA A 50 2.23 3.93 -5.16
C ALA A 50 2.46 5.39 -4.73
N ILE A 51 3.26 5.61 -3.69
CA ILE A 51 3.65 6.95 -3.23
C ILE A 51 4.45 7.66 -4.33
N ALA A 52 5.48 7.01 -4.89
CA ALA A 52 6.33 7.61 -5.91
C ALA A 52 5.52 8.05 -7.14
N ALA A 53 4.53 7.24 -7.57
CA ALA A 53 3.64 7.59 -8.67
C ALA A 53 2.73 8.81 -8.39
N SER A 54 2.51 9.14 -7.12
CA SER A 54 1.69 10.28 -6.71
C SER A 54 2.49 11.59 -6.55
N LEU A 55 3.82 11.52 -6.55
CA LEU A 55 4.68 12.69 -6.38
C LEU A 55 4.83 13.46 -7.71
N PRO A 56 4.88 14.80 -7.66
CA PRO A 56 5.20 15.61 -8.83
C PRO A 56 6.62 15.30 -9.35
N ARG A 57 6.82 15.44 -10.66
CA ARG A 57 8.14 15.31 -11.30
C ARG A 57 8.97 16.57 -11.16
#